data_AF-A0A1B6G1P3-F1
#
_entry.id   AF-A0A1B6G1P3-F1
#
_cell.length_a   1.000
_cell.length_b   1.000
_cell.length_c   1.000
_cell.angle_alpha   90.00
_cell.angle_beta   90.00
_cell.angle_gamma   90.00
#
_symmetry.space_group_name_H-M   'P 1'
#
loop_
_entity.id
_entity.type
_entity.pdbx_description
1 polymer ?
#
loop_
_entity_poly.entity_id
_entity_poly.type
_entity_poly.pdbx_seq_one_letter_code
_entity_poly.pdbx_strand_id
1 'polypeptide(L)'
;ECYYFDKSSDGEYSEKKVFDFSNPFPFLLVNIGSGVSILSVSSPNSFSRVSGTSLGGGTFLGLCCLLTGCSTYEEAIELASHGDNTAVDKLVRDIYGGDYELFGLPGDVVASSFGHMNHTDKIQAAKREDLARATLVTITNNIGSIAGMCAVNQKIERIVFIG
;
A
#
# COMPACT_ATOMS: atom_id res chain seq x y z
N GLU A 1 -9.08 -17.57 -10.68
CA GLU A 1 -8.46 -18.16 -9.48
C GLU A 1 -8.33 -17.06 -8.44
N CYS A 2 -8.78 -17.28 -7.19
CA CYS A 2 -8.73 -16.27 -6.12
C CYS A 2 -8.04 -16.87 -4.90
N TYR A 3 -7.24 -16.08 -4.18
CA TYR A 3 -6.55 -16.48 -2.97
C TYR A 3 -6.46 -15.32 -1.98
N TYR A 4 -6.17 -15.63 -0.72
CA TYR A 4 -5.88 -14.68 0.33
C TYR A 4 -4.68 -15.15 1.16
N PHE A 5 -4.10 -14.27 1.97
CA PHE A 5 -3.08 -14.62 2.95
C PHE A 5 -3.73 -14.73 4.32
N ASP A 6 -3.78 -15.95 4.86
CA ASP A 6 -4.22 -16.19 6.23
C ASP A 6 -3.11 -15.78 7.21
N LYS A 7 -3.46 -15.23 8.37
CA LYS A 7 -2.50 -14.67 9.35
C LYS A 7 -1.49 -13.69 8.74
N SER A 8 -1.95 -12.81 7.84
CA SER A 8 -1.09 -11.89 7.09
C SER A 8 -0.26 -10.91 7.93
N SER A 9 -0.66 -10.64 9.17
CA SER A 9 0.10 -9.82 10.13
C SER A 9 1.29 -10.55 10.76
N ASP A 10 1.37 -11.88 10.61
CA ASP A 10 2.38 -12.73 11.21
C ASP A 10 3.26 -13.32 10.12
N GLY A 11 4.41 -12.71 9.88
CA GLY A 11 5.28 -13.03 8.75
C GLY A 11 5.76 -14.48 8.70
N GLU A 12 5.86 -15.16 9.84
CA GLU A 12 6.30 -16.56 9.93
C GLU A 12 5.16 -17.55 9.63
N TYR A 13 3.93 -17.19 9.98
CA TYR A 13 2.75 -18.05 9.82
C TYR A 13 1.81 -17.64 8.68
N SER A 14 2.18 -16.61 7.90
CA SER A 14 1.41 -16.14 6.75
C SER A 14 1.36 -17.21 5.65
N GLU A 15 0.16 -17.68 5.31
CA GLU A 15 -0.05 -18.76 4.34
C GLU A 15 -1.00 -18.33 3.23
N LYS A 16 -0.59 -18.59 1.97
CA LYS A 16 -1.47 -18.39 0.81
C LYS A 16 -2.53 -19.49 0.75
N LYS A 17 -3.80 -19.12 0.88
CA LYS A 17 -4.94 -20.03 0.80
C LYS A 17 -5.86 -19.69 -0.37
N VAL A 18 -6.39 -20.73 -1.02
CA VAL A 18 -7.40 -20.57 -2.06
C VAL A 18 -8.68 -20.01 -1.44
N PHE A 19 -9.32 -19.07 -2.13
CA PHE A 19 -10.62 -18.55 -1.77
C PHE A 19 -11.68 -19.05 -2.77
N ASP A 20 -12.76 -19.65 -2.27
CA ASP A 20 -13.88 -20.05 -3.12
C ASP A 20 -14.65 -18.80 -3.58
N PHE A 21 -14.48 -18.47 -4.86
CA PHE A 21 -15.10 -17.30 -5.49
C PHE A 21 -16.37 -17.67 -6.29
N SER A 22 -17.02 -18.80 -5.99
CA SER A 22 -18.23 -19.27 -6.67
C SER A 22 -19.47 -18.40 -6.40
N ASN A 23 -19.59 -17.81 -5.21
CA ASN A 23 -20.64 -16.85 -4.86
C ASN A 23 -20.04 -15.54 -4.31
N PRO A 24 -19.46 -14.70 -5.19
CA PRO A 24 -18.57 -13.63 -4.76
C PRO A 24 -19.26 -12.33 -4.36
N PHE A 25 -20.55 -12.17 -4.66
CA PHE A 25 -21.23 -10.88 -4.53
C PHE A 25 -21.80 -10.64 -3.12
N PRO A 26 -21.79 -9.39 -2.62
CA PRO A 26 -21.08 -8.24 -3.19
C PRO A 26 -19.57 -8.30 -2.88
N PHE A 27 -18.75 -7.68 -3.74
CA PHE A 27 -17.33 -7.43 -3.49
C PHE A 27 -16.89 -6.10 -4.09
N LEU A 28 -15.80 -5.57 -3.56
CA LEU A 28 -15.12 -4.38 -4.08
C LEU A 28 -13.97 -4.84 -4.97
N LEU A 29 -13.91 -4.38 -6.21
CA LEU A 29 -12.78 -4.64 -7.11
C LEU A 29 -11.87 -3.42 -7.12
N VAL A 30 -10.62 -3.59 -6.71
CA VAL A 30 -9.58 -2.56 -6.75
C VAL A 30 -8.60 -2.95 -7.86
N ASN A 31 -8.70 -2.26 -8.99
CA ASN A 31 -7.84 -2.48 -10.16
C ASN A 31 -6.67 -1.50 -10.15
N ILE A 32 -5.46 -2.00 -9.90
CA ILE A 32 -4.21 -1.25 -9.75
C ILE A 32 -3.40 -1.35 -11.05
N GLY A 33 -3.62 -0.41 -11.97
CA GLY A 33 -2.78 -0.24 -13.15
C GLY A 33 -1.81 0.94 -12.98
N SER A 34 -1.63 1.74 -14.03
CA SER A 34 -0.89 3.02 -13.92
C SER A 34 -1.50 3.95 -12.86
N GLY A 35 -2.83 4.01 -12.79
CA GLY A 35 -3.61 4.55 -11.67
C GLY A 35 -4.50 3.47 -11.05
N VAL A 36 -5.46 3.85 -10.22
CA VAL A 36 -6.35 2.90 -9.53
C VAL A 36 -7.82 3.22 -9.78
N SER A 37 -8.61 2.20 -10.11
CA SER A 37 -10.08 2.28 -10.11
C SER A 37 -10.68 1.33 -9.09
N ILE A 38 -11.68 1.80 -8.36
CA ILE A 38 -12.37 1.05 -7.32
C ILE A 38 -13.83 0.89 -7.73
N LEU A 39 -14.29 -0.35 -7.85
CA LEU A 39 -15.64 -0.69 -8.28
C LEU A 39 -16.38 -1.44 -7.18
N SER A 40 -17.64 -1.06 -6.94
CA SER A 40 -18.59 -1.88 -6.19
C SER A 40 -19.29 -2.82 -7.17
N VAL A 41 -19.23 -4.12 -6.91
CA VAL A 41 -19.81 -5.16 -7.76
C VAL A 41 -20.86 -5.93 -6.97
N SER A 42 -22.13 -5.71 -7.31
CA SER A 42 -23.29 -6.28 -6.64
C SER A 42 -23.82 -7.54 -7.33
N SER A 43 -23.62 -7.67 -8.64
CA SER A 43 -23.97 -8.85 -9.43
C SER A 43 -23.19 -8.83 -10.77
N PRO A 44 -23.28 -9.88 -11.62
CA PRO A 44 -22.55 -9.92 -12.89
C PRO A 44 -22.78 -8.72 -13.82
N ASN A 45 -23.99 -8.14 -13.78
CA ASN A 45 -24.38 -7.00 -14.62
C ASN A 45 -24.67 -5.72 -13.81
N SER A 46 -24.37 -5.73 -12.51
CA SER A 46 -24.64 -4.59 -11.62
C SER A 46 -23.35 -4.22 -10.89
N PHE A 47 -22.68 -3.20 -11.42
CA PHE A 47 -21.46 -2.66 -10.85
C PHE A 47 -21.36 -1.17 -11.16
N SER A 48 -20.60 -0.46 -10.32
CA SER A 48 -20.32 0.96 -10.53
C SER A 48 -18.92 1.31 -10.02
N ARG A 49 -18.28 2.29 -10.67
CA ARG A 49 -17.02 2.86 -10.19
C ARG A 49 -17.31 3.83 -9.05
N VAL A 50 -16.94 3.44 -7.83
CA VAL A 50 -17.24 4.21 -6.61
C VAL A 50 -16.12 5.17 -6.23
N SER A 51 -14.89 4.90 -6.67
CA SER A 51 -13.74 5.76 -6.39
C SER A 51 -12.56 5.44 -7.32
N GLY A 52 -11.44 6.13 -7.09
CA GLY A 52 -10.14 5.82 -7.65
C GLY A 52 -9.10 6.83 -7.19
N THR A 53 -7.83 6.54 -7.48
CA THR A 53 -6.71 7.44 -7.20
C THR A 53 -5.75 7.43 -8.39
N SER A 54 -5.12 8.58 -8.66
CA SER A 54 -4.02 8.64 -9.63
C SER A 54 -2.72 8.07 -9.07
N LEU A 55 -2.64 7.82 -7.76
CA LEU A 55 -1.50 7.22 -7.08
C LEU A 55 -1.55 5.69 -7.21
N GLY A 56 -1.05 5.18 -8.34
CA GLY A 56 -1.04 3.75 -8.69
C GLY A 56 0.34 3.20 -9.00
N GLY A 57 0.40 2.11 -9.75
CA GLY A 57 1.66 1.47 -10.16
C GLY A 57 2.54 2.38 -11.02
N GLY A 58 1.93 3.27 -11.81
CA GLY A 58 2.66 4.27 -12.59
C GLY A 58 3.34 5.33 -11.71
N THR A 59 2.72 5.69 -10.59
CA THR A 59 3.33 6.59 -9.60
C THR A 59 4.47 5.90 -8.88
N PHE A 60 4.30 4.64 -8.46
CA PHE A 60 5.38 3.85 -7.86
C PHE A 60 6.59 3.77 -8.80
N LEU A 61 6.39 3.29 -10.03
CA LEU A 61 7.48 3.13 -10.98
C LEU A 61 8.12 4.48 -11.34
N GLY A 62 7.32 5.50 -11.65
CA GLY A 62 7.83 6.82 -12.04
C GLY A 62 8.66 7.48 -10.94
N LEU A 63 8.22 7.41 -9.68
CA LEU A 63 8.98 7.93 -8.55
C LEU A 63 10.23 7.09 -8.28
N CYS A 64 10.16 5.77 -8.36
CA CYS A 64 11.35 4.91 -8.23
C CYS A 64 12.39 5.25 -9.30
N CYS A 65 11.99 5.44 -10.56
CA CYS A 65 12.92 5.85 -11.62
C CYS A 65 13.57 7.22 -11.32
N LEU A 66 12.82 8.19 -10.81
CA LEU A 66 13.35 9.51 -10.46
C LEU A 66 14.29 9.50 -9.25
N LEU A 67 13.90 8.79 -8.19
CA LEU A 67 14.59 8.81 -6.90
C LEU A 67 15.77 7.85 -6.84
N THR A 68 15.70 6.76 -7.60
CA THR A 68 16.72 5.72 -7.59
C THR A 68 17.43 5.61 -8.92
N GLY A 69 16.88 6.05 -10.04
CA GLY A 69 17.49 5.80 -11.35
C GLY A 69 17.33 4.37 -11.85
N CYS A 70 16.46 3.55 -11.23
CA CYS A 70 16.03 2.29 -11.84
C CYS A 70 15.28 2.54 -13.15
N SER A 71 15.14 1.51 -13.98
CA SER A 71 14.54 1.62 -15.32
C SER A 71 13.39 0.65 -15.57
N THR A 72 13.27 -0.41 -14.77
CA THR A 72 12.22 -1.42 -14.91
C THR A 72 11.43 -1.59 -13.61
N TYR A 73 10.24 -2.17 -13.73
CA TYR A 73 9.40 -2.47 -12.58
C TYR A 73 10.06 -3.53 -11.68
N GLU A 74 10.68 -4.54 -12.27
CA GLU A 74 11.37 -5.61 -11.57
C GLU A 74 12.56 -5.08 -10.76
N GLU A 75 13.33 -4.16 -11.33
CA GLU A 75 14.44 -3.50 -10.63
C GLU A 75 13.93 -2.65 -9.46
N ALA A 76 12.82 -1.91 -9.65
CA ALA A 76 12.23 -1.12 -8.58
C ALA A 76 11.73 -1.99 -7.41
N ILE A 77 11.12 -3.14 -7.69
CA ILE A 77 10.69 -4.12 -6.68
C ILE A 77 11.90 -4.76 -5.99
N GLU A 78 12.96 -5.07 -6.72
CA GLU A 78 14.18 -5.65 -6.16
C GLU A 78 14.92 -4.66 -5.24
N LEU A 79 14.98 -3.37 -5.60
CA LEU A 79 15.49 -2.34 -4.71
C LEU A 79 14.63 -2.24 -3.44
N ALA A 80 13.31 -2.24 -3.60
CA ALA A 80 12.36 -2.16 -2.49
C ALA A 80 12.38 -3.41 -1.58
N SER A 81 12.85 -4.57 -2.05
CA SER A 81 12.97 -5.78 -1.22
C SER A 81 14.16 -5.70 -0.24
N HIS A 82 15.16 -4.86 -0.55
CA HIS A 82 16.38 -4.68 0.24
C HIS A 82 16.42 -3.38 1.06
N GLY A 83 15.40 -2.53 0.94
CA GLY A 83 15.34 -1.23 1.60
C GLY A 83 14.59 -1.23 2.93
N ASP A 84 14.86 -0.22 3.75
CA ASP A 84 14.15 0.08 4.99
C ASP A 84 13.46 1.45 4.87
N ASN A 85 12.13 1.47 4.80
CA ASN A 85 11.39 2.72 4.67
C ASN A 85 11.50 3.61 5.92
N THR A 86 11.87 3.08 7.09
CA THR A 86 11.97 3.89 8.32
C THR A 86 13.16 4.85 8.31
N ALA A 87 14.11 4.69 7.39
CA ALA A 87 15.15 5.67 7.12
C ALA A 87 14.61 6.92 6.38
N VAL A 88 13.47 6.80 5.69
CA VAL A 88 12.88 7.80 4.81
C VAL A 88 11.58 8.38 5.37
N ASP A 89 10.73 7.53 5.93
CA ASP A 89 9.44 7.86 6.50
C ASP A 89 9.56 8.30 7.96
N LYS A 90 8.75 9.29 8.35
CA LYS A 90 8.61 9.69 9.75
C LYS A 90 7.49 8.89 10.40
N LEU A 91 7.80 8.22 11.49
CA LEU A 91 6.88 7.35 12.23
C LEU A 91 6.20 8.08 13.38
N VAL A 92 5.14 7.51 13.94
CA VAL A 92 4.44 8.06 15.12
C VAL A 92 5.42 8.26 16.28
N ARG A 93 6.32 7.30 16.53
CA ARG A 93 7.34 7.41 17.60
C ARG A 93 8.34 8.55 17.38
N ASP A 94 8.57 8.97 16.15
CA ASP A 94 9.47 10.09 15.85
C ASP A 94 8.85 11.44 16.23
N ILE A 95 7.52 11.50 16.41
CA ILE A 95 6.77 12.68 16.81
C ILE A 95 6.45 12.64 18.31
N TYR A 96 6.01 11.48 18.80
CA TYR A 96 5.47 11.33 20.16
C TYR A 96 6.42 10.63 21.14
N GLY A 97 7.57 10.11 20.69
CA GLY A 97 8.52 9.37 21.52
C GLY A 97 8.08 7.93 21.86
N GLY A 98 6.99 7.45 21.27
CA GLY A 98 6.40 6.13 21.51
C GLY A 98 5.06 6.00 20.78
N ASP A 99 4.15 5.21 21.33
CA ASP A 99 2.77 5.09 20.83
C ASP A 99 1.99 6.39 21.08
N TYR A 100 1.01 6.68 20.22
CA TYR A 100 0.01 7.71 20.50
C TYR A 100 -1.25 7.07 21.08
N GLU A 101 -1.21 6.85 22.40
CA GLU A 101 -2.21 6.07 23.15
C GLU A 101 -3.64 6.59 23.01
N LEU A 102 -3.85 7.91 22.96
CA LEU A 102 -5.18 8.52 22.95
C LEU A 102 -6.06 8.02 21.79
N PHE A 103 -5.45 7.72 20.64
CA PHE A 103 -6.15 7.22 19.45
C PHE A 103 -5.72 5.82 19.05
N GLY A 104 -4.96 5.13 19.91
CA GLY A 104 -4.47 3.77 19.65
C GLY A 104 -3.61 3.67 18.39
N LEU A 105 -2.73 4.64 18.13
CA LEU A 105 -1.79 4.59 17.01
C LEU A 105 -0.43 4.04 17.49
N PRO A 106 -0.02 2.84 17.05
CA PRO A 106 1.29 2.29 17.38
C PRO A 106 2.45 3.16 16.88
N GLY A 107 3.54 3.18 17.63
CA GLY A 107 4.71 4.02 17.36
C GLY A 107 5.46 3.67 16.06
N ASP A 108 5.27 2.46 15.53
CA ASP A 108 5.85 1.98 14.27
C ASP A 108 4.99 2.31 13.03
N VAL A 109 3.79 2.89 13.21
CA VAL A 109 2.98 3.38 12.11
C VAL A 109 3.63 4.60 11.47
N VAL A 110 3.62 4.65 10.14
CA VAL A 110 4.04 5.83 9.37
C VAL A 110 3.10 7.00 9.66
N ALA A 111 3.64 8.07 10.24
CA ALA A 111 2.91 9.32 10.48
C ALA A 111 3.01 10.27 9.28
N SER A 112 4.16 10.30 8.60
CA SER A 112 4.39 11.08 7.39
C SER A 112 5.34 10.35 6.43
N SER A 113 4.80 9.86 5.32
CA SER A 113 5.58 9.33 4.21
C SER A 113 6.62 10.33 3.73
N PHE A 114 7.87 9.88 3.51
CA PHE A 114 9.03 10.71 3.17
C PHE A 114 9.31 11.85 4.17
N GLY A 115 8.77 11.76 5.39
CA GLY A 115 8.81 12.84 6.38
C GLY A 115 10.19 13.17 6.94
N HIS A 116 11.20 12.33 6.70
CA HIS A 116 12.61 12.63 7.04
C HIS A 116 13.35 13.32 5.89
N MET A 117 12.83 13.32 4.66
CA MET A 117 13.50 13.85 3.46
C MET A 117 13.46 15.39 3.35
N ASN A 118 13.22 16.06 4.47
CA ASN A 118 13.39 17.50 4.66
C ASN A 118 14.60 17.82 5.57
N HIS A 119 15.33 16.81 6.03
CA HIS A 119 16.55 16.95 6.84
C HIS A 119 17.78 16.54 6.00
N THR A 120 18.75 17.44 5.85
CA THR A 120 19.91 17.23 4.96
C THR A 120 20.73 15.99 5.32
N ASP A 121 20.96 15.74 6.60
CA ASP A 121 21.67 14.57 7.10
C ASP A 121 20.94 13.26 6.76
N LYS A 122 19.60 13.25 6.87
CA LYS A 122 18.77 12.10 6.51
C LYS A 122 18.77 11.84 5.00
N ILE A 123 18.67 12.90 4.20
CA ILE A 123 18.77 12.80 2.73
C ILE A 123 20.11 12.20 2.32
N GLN A 124 21.21 12.61 2.95
CA GLN A 124 22.55 12.10 2.64
C GLN A 124 22.76 10.64 3.08
N ALA A 125 22.08 10.20 4.13
CA ALA A 125 22.17 8.84 4.65
C ALA A 125 21.23 7.85 3.92
N ALA A 126 20.17 8.33 3.28
CA ALA A 126 19.17 7.50 2.62
C ALA A 126 19.77 6.74 1.43
N LYS A 127 19.55 5.42 1.39
CA LYS A 127 19.96 4.59 0.25
C LYS A 127 18.87 4.58 -0.82
N ARG A 128 19.26 4.20 -2.03
CA ARG A 128 18.33 4.06 -3.15
C ARG A 128 17.27 2.99 -2.86
N GLU A 129 17.67 1.91 -2.20
CA GLU A 129 16.82 0.82 -1.73
C GLU A 129 15.77 1.33 -0.74
N ASP A 130 16.16 2.17 0.22
CA ASP A 130 15.27 2.76 1.23
C ASP A 130 14.20 3.66 0.57
N LEU A 131 14.61 4.45 -0.44
CA LEU A 131 13.69 5.28 -1.23
C LEU A 131 12.71 4.44 -2.05
N ALA A 132 13.16 3.33 -2.66
CA ALA A 132 12.29 2.40 -3.37
C ALA A 132 11.28 1.76 -2.41
N ARG A 133 11.74 1.30 -1.24
CA ARG A 133 10.88 0.73 -0.18
C ARG A 133 9.84 1.73 0.29
N ALA A 134 10.25 2.96 0.61
CA ALA A 134 9.33 4.01 1.06
C ALA A 134 8.29 4.39 0.00
N THR A 135 8.70 4.41 -1.28
CA THR A 135 7.78 4.62 -2.40
C THR A 135 6.74 3.50 -2.46
N LEU A 136 7.17 2.23 -2.39
CA LEU A 136 6.28 1.07 -2.39
C LEU A 136 5.29 1.14 -1.23
N VAL A 137 5.78 1.30 0.00
CA VAL A 137 4.97 1.37 1.22
C VAL A 137 3.95 2.50 1.14
N THR A 138 4.37 3.69 0.71
CA THR A 138 3.50 4.87 0.61
C THR A 138 2.35 4.63 -0.36
N ILE A 139 2.64 4.14 -1.57
CA ILE A 139 1.61 3.92 -2.59
C ILE A 139 0.69 2.78 -2.17
N THR A 140 1.22 1.64 -1.72
CA THR A 140 0.41 0.49 -1.29
C THR A 140 -0.49 0.82 -0.11
N ASN A 141 0.01 1.51 0.92
CA ASN A 141 -0.80 1.89 2.08
C ASN A 141 -1.87 2.94 1.72
N ASN A 142 -1.57 3.88 0.82
CA ASN A 142 -2.57 4.83 0.34
C ASN A 142 -3.72 4.12 -0.38
N ILE A 143 -3.41 3.17 -1.27
CA ILE A 143 -4.41 2.37 -1.98
C ILE A 143 -5.24 1.54 -0.98
N GLY A 144 -4.59 0.88 -0.02
CA GLY A 144 -5.26 0.09 1.03
C GLY A 144 -6.21 0.93 1.88
N SER A 145 -5.79 2.13 2.28
CA SER A 145 -6.62 3.06 3.05
C SER A 145 -7.87 3.51 2.27
N ILE A 146 -7.70 3.91 1.01
CA ILE A 146 -8.83 4.31 0.15
C ILE A 146 -9.79 3.13 -0.08
N ALA A 147 -9.25 1.94 -0.34
CA ALA A 147 -10.04 0.73 -0.52
C ALA A 147 -10.85 0.40 0.76
N GLY A 148 -10.22 0.48 1.93
CA GLY A 148 -10.88 0.28 3.23
C GLY A 148 -12.00 1.28 3.48
N MET A 149 -11.77 2.57 3.24
CA MET A 149 -12.82 3.60 3.34
C MET A 149 -13.98 3.34 2.38
N CYS A 150 -13.69 2.93 1.14
CA CYS A 150 -14.71 2.57 0.16
C CYS A 150 -15.52 1.34 0.60
N ALA A 151 -14.85 0.31 1.13
CA ALA A 151 -15.49 -0.91 1.64
C ALA A 151 -16.46 -0.60 2.79
N VAL A 152 -16.03 0.22 3.76
CA VAL A 152 -16.88 0.68 4.87
C VAL A 152 -18.10 1.45 4.34
N ASN A 153 -17.90 2.42 3.44
CA ASN A 153 -18.98 3.24 2.88
C ASN A 153 -19.98 2.41 2.05
N GLN A 154 -19.49 1.41 1.31
CA GLN A 154 -20.33 0.51 0.50
C GLN A 154 -20.91 -0.66 1.30
N LYS A 155 -20.51 -0.85 2.57
CA LYS A 155 -20.88 -2.00 3.42
C LYS A 155 -20.51 -3.35 2.78
N ILE A 156 -19.30 -3.41 2.21
CA ILE A 156 -18.76 -4.59 1.55
C ILE A 156 -17.53 -5.07 2.32
N GLU A 157 -17.50 -6.35 2.68
CA GLU A 157 -16.39 -6.92 3.47
C GLU A 157 -15.27 -7.50 2.60
N ARG A 158 -15.58 -7.89 1.36
CA ARG A 158 -14.64 -8.53 0.45
C ARG A 158 -14.05 -7.52 -0.52
N ILE A 159 -12.74 -7.34 -0.46
CA ILE A 159 -11.97 -6.49 -1.38
C ILE A 159 -11.05 -7.40 -2.20
N VAL A 160 -11.14 -7.31 -3.52
CA VAL A 160 -10.30 -8.05 -4.46
C VAL A 160 -9.38 -7.07 -5.16
N PHE A 161 -8.08 -7.27 -5.02
CA PHE A 161 -7.05 -6.48 -5.70
C PHE A 161 -6.58 -7.23 -6.96
N ILE A 162 -6.52 -6.53 -8.09
CA ILE A 162 -6.00 -7.00 -9.38
C ILE A 162 -5.17 -5.90 -10.04
N GLY A 163 -4.56 -6.21 -11.18
CA GLY A 163 -3.85 -5.24 -12.02
C GLY A 163 -2.35 -5.35 -11.92
#